data_AF-A0A371DIZ9-F1
#
_entry.id   AF-A0A371DIZ9-F1
#
_cell.length_a   1.000
_cell.length_b   1.000
_cell.length_c   1.000
_cell.angle_alpha   90.00
_cell.angle_beta   90.00
_cell.angle_gamma   90.00
#
_symmetry.space_group_name_H-M   'P 1'
#
loop_
_entity.id
_entity.type
_entity.pdbx_description
1 polymer ?
#
loop_
_entity_poly.entity_id
_entity_poly.type
_entity_poly.pdbx_seq_one_letter_code
_entity_poly.pdbx_strand_id
1 'polypeptide(L)'
;MSSVLPQWILRIIWTQWFHMQAEHYPNTSAQWLYHHRDFSKHDIIFEFRDCFGKVELVRCNAQEFLTSPWAAPGPQGGTMACFVQSETETNIDLLDEPWILGSNFFWAAMLRLDATHRGDRPIPGQSTPYIQFAPQRIVRNGQKVAGPWDLELHAHLPPRMQATLRGQPELLV
;
A
#
# COMPACT_ATOMS: atom_id res chain seq x y z
N MET A 1 1.39 3.34 -10.41
CA MET A 1 1.99 4.54 -9.77
C MET A 1 2.70 4.07 -8.51
N SER A 2 4.00 4.31 -8.34
CA SER A 2 4.74 3.90 -7.13
C SER A 2 4.37 4.73 -5.91
N SER A 3 4.64 4.26 -4.69
CA SER A 3 4.52 5.11 -3.50
C SER A 3 5.54 6.25 -3.55
N VAL A 4 5.11 7.46 -3.22
CA VAL A 4 5.97 8.65 -3.11
C VAL A 4 6.31 8.83 -1.64
N LEU A 5 7.59 8.70 -1.31
CA LEU A 5 8.09 8.77 0.06
C LEU A 5 9.22 9.80 0.19
N PRO A 6 9.40 10.35 1.39
CA PRO A 6 10.55 11.21 1.69
C PRO A 6 11.89 10.47 1.50
N GLN A 7 12.93 11.18 1.03
CA GLN A 7 14.27 10.64 0.86
C GLN A 7 14.83 10.08 2.17
N TRP A 8 14.57 10.72 3.31
CA TRP A 8 15.07 10.20 4.58
C TRP A 8 14.48 8.81 4.91
N ILE A 9 13.20 8.57 4.60
CA ILE A 9 12.59 7.24 4.71
C ILE A 9 13.24 6.28 3.73
N LEU A 10 13.39 6.67 2.46
CA LEU A 10 13.99 5.79 1.45
C LEU A 10 15.44 5.43 1.78
N ARG A 11 16.21 6.34 2.40
CA ARG A 11 17.55 6.08 2.92
C ARG A 11 17.55 5.13 4.11
N ILE A 12 16.57 5.22 5.01
CA ILE A 12 16.37 4.25 6.09
C ILE A 12 16.05 2.87 5.51
N ILE A 13 15.11 2.79 4.56
CA ILE A 13 14.78 1.53 3.88
C ILE A 13 16.04 0.93 3.22
N TRP A 14 16.80 1.74 2.49
CA TRP A 14 18.04 1.31 1.83
C TRP A 14 19.08 0.77 2.81
N THR A 15 19.41 1.55 3.83
CA THR A 15 20.52 1.22 4.74
C THR A 15 20.12 0.21 5.81
N GLN A 16 18.94 0.36 6.40
CA GLN A 16 18.53 -0.43 7.57
C GLN A 16 17.68 -1.64 7.20
N TRP A 17 16.87 -1.59 6.13
CA TRP A 17 16.02 -2.74 5.75
C TRP A 17 16.70 -3.58 4.68
N PHE A 18 17.22 -2.93 3.64
CA PHE A 18 17.92 -3.60 2.53
C PHE A 18 19.37 -3.95 2.88
N HIS A 19 19.93 -3.36 3.93
CA HIS A 19 21.33 -3.55 4.38
C HIS A 19 22.35 -3.14 3.30
N MET A 20 22.02 -2.12 2.50
CA MET A 20 22.88 -1.60 1.45
C MET A 20 23.78 -0.48 1.98
N GLN A 21 24.97 -0.31 1.38
CA GLN A 21 25.89 0.76 1.79
C GLN A 21 25.33 2.14 1.42
N ALA A 22 25.44 3.09 2.34
CA ALA A 22 24.90 4.44 2.17
C ALA A 22 25.50 5.16 0.95
N GLU A 23 26.78 4.92 0.65
CA GLU A 23 27.45 5.53 -0.51
C GLU A 23 26.86 5.09 -1.87
N HIS A 24 26.20 3.94 -1.91
CA HIS A 24 25.57 3.40 -3.12
C HIS A 24 24.10 3.81 -3.27
N TYR A 25 23.59 4.68 -2.39
CA TYR A 25 22.24 5.20 -2.53
C TYR A 25 22.11 5.99 -3.85
N PRO A 26 21.09 5.71 -4.70
CA PRO A 26 20.95 6.38 -5.99
C PRO A 26 20.59 7.86 -5.82
N ASN A 27 21.31 8.75 -6.52
CA ASN A 27 21.13 10.21 -6.43
C ASN A 27 20.15 10.80 -7.48
N THR A 28 19.25 10.00 -8.07
CA THR A 28 18.28 10.46 -9.09
C THR A 28 16.87 10.57 -8.52
N SER A 29 15.96 11.35 -9.13
CA SER A 29 14.56 11.52 -8.67
C SER A 29 13.67 10.30 -8.93
N ALA A 30 13.89 9.58 -10.04
CA ALA A 30 13.28 8.28 -10.30
C ALA A 30 14.14 7.17 -9.67
N GLN A 31 13.82 6.75 -8.43
CA GLN A 31 14.62 5.80 -7.67
C GLN A 31 14.04 4.40 -7.72
N TRP A 32 14.62 3.57 -8.58
CA TRP A 32 14.45 2.13 -8.50
C TRP A 32 15.40 1.61 -7.42
N LEU A 33 14.87 1.31 -6.23
CA LEU A 33 15.67 0.70 -5.16
C LEU A 33 15.65 -0.81 -5.37
N TYR A 34 16.81 -1.42 -5.59
CA TYR A 34 16.93 -2.87 -5.71
C TYR A 34 17.39 -3.48 -4.38
N HIS A 35 16.84 -4.64 -4.04
CA HIS A 35 17.23 -5.41 -2.85
C HIS A 35 17.33 -6.91 -3.13
N HIS A 36 18.13 -7.61 -2.33
CA HIS A 36 18.30 -9.08 -2.41
C HIS A 36 17.74 -9.81 -1.17
N ARG A 37 17.02 -9.06 -0.33
CA ARG A 37 16.48 -9.53 0.95
C ARG A 37 15.16 -10.28 0.77
N ASP A 38 14.99 -11.33 1.56
CA ASP A 38 13.70 -12.01 1.75
C ASP A 38 12.93 -11.36 2.92
N PHE A 39 11.79 -10.76 2.58
CA PHE A 39 10.86 -10.10 3.50
C PHE A 39 9.59 -10.92 3.75
N SER A 40 9.54 -12.18 3.31
CA SER A 40 8.35 -13.04 3.43
C SER A 40 7.81 -13.18 4.87
N LYS A 41 8.70 -13.10 5.87
CA LYS A 41 8.41 -13.19 7.30
C LYS A 41 8.30 -11.84 8.02
N HIS A 42 8.36 -10.74 7.29
CA HIS A 42 8.31 -9.39 7.84
C HIS A 42 6.99 -8.71 7.48
N ASP A 43 6.58 -7.80 8.35
CA ASP A 43 5.40 -6.96 8.14
C ASP A 43 5.79 -5.48 8.24
N ILE A 44 5.09 -4.64 7.48
CA ILE A 44 5.13 -3.19 7.61
C ILE A 44 3.86 -2.75 8.34
N ILE A 45 4.02 -1.88 9.33
CA ILE A 45 2.92 -1.31 10.11
C ILE A 45 2.80 0.15 9.72
N PHE A 46 1.68 0.50 9.10
CA PHE A 46 1.28 1.87 8.86
C PHE A 46 0.43 2.35 10.02
N GLU A 47 0.77 3.52 10.55
CA GLU A 47 -0.01 4.21 11.58
C GLU A 47 -0.83 5.31 10.91
N PHE A 48 -2.15 5.20 10.98
CA PHE A 48 -3.06 6.24 10.51
C PHE A 48 -3.71 6.91 11.72
N ARG A 49 -3.64 8.24 11.78
CA ARG A 49 -4.30 9.02 12.81
C ARG A 49 -5.48 9.77 12.21
N ASP A 50 -6.65 9.63 12.81
CA ASP A 50 -7.83 10.40 12.39
C ASP A 50 -7.82 11.83 12.96
N CYS A 51 -8.81 12.64 12.56
CA CYS A 51 -8.94 14.02 13.01
C CYS A 51 -9.29 14.16 14.51
N PHE A 52 -9.68 13.08 15.19
CA PHE A 52 -9.93 13.03 16.63
C PHE A 52 -8.72 12.49 17.41
N GLY A 53 -7.61 12.19 16.73
CA GLY A 53 -6.39 11.66 17.33
C GLY A 53 -6.41 10.14 17.55
N LYS A 54 -7.46 9.43 17.12
CA LYS A 54 -7.51 7.97 17.19
C LYS A 54 -6.49 7.40 16.22
N VAL A 55 -5.70 6.45 16.70
CA VAL A 55 -4.68 5.76 15.91
C VAL A 55 -5.19 4.38 15.49
N GLU A 56 -5.11 4.11 14.20
CA GLU A 56 -5.41 2.82 13.58
C GLU A 56 -4.14 2.24 12.95
N LEU A 57 -3.90 0.95 13.19
CA LEU A 57 -2.73 0.26 12.68
C LEU A 57 -3.11 -0.64 11.51
N VAL A 58 -2.50 -0.41 10.36
CA VAL A 58 -2.65 -1.26 9.18
C VAL A 58 -1.36 -2.03 8.97
N ARG A 59 -1.44 -3.35 9.11
CA ARG A 59 -0.28 -4.25 8.97
C ARG A 59 -0.32 -4.97 7.63
N CYS A 60 0.65 -4.73 6.76
CA CYS A 60 0.75 -5.44 5.49
C CYS A 60 2.04 -6.28 5.41
N ASN A 61 2.06 -7.25 4.50
CA ASN A 61 3.25 -8.08 4.30
C ASN A 61 4.36 -7.26 3.64
N ALA A 62 5.55 -7.26 4.22
CA ALA A 62 6.67 -6.45 3.75
C ALA A 62 7.18 -6.90 2.38
N GLN A 63 7.17 -8.21 2.08
CA GLN A 63 7.56 -8.71 0.76
C GLN A 63 6.69 -8.07 -0.32
N GLU A 64 5.37 -8.12 -0.17
CA GLU A 64 4.43 -7.61 -1.18
C GLU A 64 4.53 -6.11 -1.38
N PHE A 65 4.88 -5.36 -0.33
CA PHE A 65 5.06 -3.91 -0.41
C PHE A 65 6.42 -3.49 -1.00
N LEU A 66 7.48 -4.24 -0.70
CA LEU A 66 8.85 -3.92 -1.08
C LEU A 66 9.27 -4.58 -2.42
N THR A 67 8.48 -5.50 -2.95
CA THR A 67 8.75 -6.22 -4.19
C THR A 67 7.73 -5.92 -5.26
N SER A 68 8.20 -5.41 -6.40
CA SER A 68 7.38 -5.29 -7.60
C SER A 68 7.18 -6.64 -8.27
N PRO A 69 5.93 -7.11 -8.44
CA PRO A 69 5.64 -8.32 -9.19
C PRO A 69 5.76 -8.12 -10.71
N TRP A 70 5.89 -6.88 -11.19
CA TRP A 70 5.92 -6.54 -12.62
C TRP A 70 7.26 -5.99 -13.10
N ALA A 71 8.26 -5.92 -12.22
CA ALA A 71 9.59 -5.51 -12.59
C ALA A 71 10.47 -6.72 -12.87
N ALA A 72 11.24 -6.67 -13.96
CA ALA A 72 12.31 -7.62 -14.16
C ALA A 72 13.37 -7.47 -13.06
N PRO A 73 14.09 -8.54 -12.69
CA PRO A 73 15.23 -8.45 -11.80
C PRO A 73 16.26 -7.44 -12.30
N GLY A 74 16.96 -6.77 -11.37
CA GLY A 74 17.98 -5.79 -11.70
C GLY A 74 19.19 -6.40 -12.44
N PRO A 75 20.06 -5.57 -13.03
CA PRO A 75 21.23 -6.02 -13.81
C PRO A 75 22.19 -6.96 -13.06
N GLN A 76 22.21 -6.93 -11.73
CA GLN A 76 23.06 -7.77 -10.87
C GLN A 76 22.24 -8.85 -10.14
N GLY A 77 21.03 -9.15 -10.62
CA GLY A 77 20.01 -9.82 -9.84
C GLY A 77 19.40 -8.87 -8.80
N GLY A 78 18.41 -9.35 -8.06
CA GLY A 78 17.72 -8.56 -7.04
C GLY A 78 16.37 -8.02 -7.52
N THR A 79 15.53 -7.73 -6.54
CA THR A 79 14.13 -7.39 -6.70
C THR A 79 13.94 -5.89 -6.57
N MET A 80 13.11 -5.31 -7.44
CA MET A 80 12.86 -3.89 -7.47
C MET A 80 11.76 -3.49 -6.47
N ALA A 81 12.06 -2.53 -5.60
CA ALA A 81 11.08 -1.82 -4.80
C ALA A 81 10.57 -0.59 -5.57
N CYS A 82 9.26 -0.49 -5.75
CA CYS A 82 8.61 0.58 -6.48
C CYS A 82 8.36 1.80 -5.59
N PHE A 83 9.38 2.64 -5.43
CA PHE A 83 9.27 3.94 -4.78
C PHE A 83 9.59 5.09 -5.73
N VAL A 84 9.09 6.27 -5.39
CA VAL A 84 9.49 7.54 -5.97
C VAL A 84 9.93 8.42 -4.83
N GLN A 85 11.09 9.06 -4.97
CA GLN A 85 11.54 10.04 -3.99
C GLN A 85 10.74 11.33 -4.18
N SER A 86 10.27 11.92 -3.09
CA SER A 86 9.70 13.27 -3.16
C SER A 86 10.74 14.30 -3.60
N GLU A 87 10.33 15.25 -4.44
CA GLU A 87 11.18 16.34 -4.95
C GLU A 87 11.34 17.48 -3.93
N THR A 88 10.45 17.54 -2.93
CA THR A 88 10.30 18.67 -2.00
C THR A 88 11.28 18.73 -0.83
N GLU A 89 12.09 17.70 -0.59
CA GLU A 89 13.03 17.70 0.54
C GLU A 89 14.19 18.71 0.44
N THR A 90 14.41 19.33 -0.72
CA THR A 90 15.43 20.39 -0.85
C THR A 90 14.97 21.75 -0.32
N ASN A 91 13.68 21.94 -0.01
CA ASN A 91 13.15 23.17 0.58
C ASN A 91 12.35 22.83 1.84
N ILE A 92 12.91 23.22 2.99
CA ILE A 92 12.37 23.01 4.34
C ILE A 92 10.95 23.61 4.53
N ASP A 93 10.52 24.47 3.60
CA ASP A 93 9.23 25.17 3.64
C ASP A 93 8.06 24.43 2.95
N LEU A 94 8.25 23.20 2.44
CA LEU A 94 7.19 22.42 1.75
C LEU A 94 6.83 21.12 2.49
N LEU A 95 6.55 21.23 3.79
CA LEU A 95 5.87 20.18 4.58
C LEU A 95 4.43 19.87 4.10
N ASP A 96 3.93 20.63 3.11
CA ASP A 96 2.55 20.56 2.60
C ASP A 96 2.36 19.59 1.43
N GLU A 97 3.42 18.94 0.92
CA GLU A 97 3.23 17.97 -0.18
C GLU A 97 2.79 16.60 0.36
N PRO A 98 1.64 16.08 -0.09
CA PRO A 98 1.08 14.83 0.45
C PRO A 98 1.93 13.63 0.01
N TRP A 99 2.33 12.80 0.97
CA TRP A 99 2.92 11.49 0.69
C TRP A 99 1.88 10.56 0.07
N ILE A 100 2.29 9.81 -0.96
CA ILE A 100 1.37 8.99 -1.74
C ILE A 100 1.64 7.53 -1.46
N LEU A 101 0.62 6.81 -0.96
CA LEU A 101 0.60 5.36 -0.98
C LEU A 101 0.17 4.88 -2.37
N GLY A 102 1.14 4.40 -3.14
CA GLY A 102 0.96 4.00 -4.52
C GLY A 102 0.56 2.53 -4.68
N SER A 103 0.67 2.01 -5.91
CA SER A 103 0.36 0.64 -6.32
C SER A 103 0.96 -0.42 -5.39
N ASN A 104 2.19 -0.24 -4.89
CA ASN A 104 2.80 -1.18 -3.96
C ASN A 104 2.06 -1.32 -2.63
N PHE A 105 1.37 -0.28 -2.16
CA PHE A 105 0.45 -0.40 -1.04
C PHE A 105 -0.78 -1.23 -1.40
N PHE A 106 -1.34 -1.04 -2.61
CA PHE A 106 -2.49 -1.79 -3.11
C PHE A 106 -2.22 -3.26 -3.41
N TRP A 107 -0.96 -3.67 -3.59
CA TRP A 107 -0.60 -5.10 -3.66
C TRP A 107 -0.71 -5.75 -2.29
N ALA A 108 -0.42 -4.99 -1.24
CA ALA A 108 -0.35 -5.50 0.12
C ALA A 108 -1.65 -5.28 0.93
N ALA A 109 -2.57 -4.43 0.45
CA ALA A 109 -3.83 -4.08 1.12
C ALA A 109 -4.99 -3.89 0.12
N MET A 110 -6.19 -4.30 0.53
CA MET A 110 -7.44 -3.92 -0.12
C MET A 110 -7.91 -2.58 0.43
N LEU A 111 -8.39 -1.73 -0.48
CA LEU A 111 -8.97 -0.43 -0.16
C LEU A 111 -10.47 -0.47 -0.46
N ARG A 112 -11.29 -0.12 0.53
CA ARG A 112 -12.67 0.29 0.29
C ARG A 112 -12.76 1.79 0.56
N LEU A 113 -13.06 2.53 -0.51
CA LEU A 113 -13.47 3.92 -0.44
C LEU A 113 -14.99 3.94 -0.38
N ASP A 114 -15.53 4.44 0.73
CA ASP A 114 -16.95 4.71 0.83
C ASP A 114 -17.12 6.23 0.91
N ALA A 115 -17.21 6.83 -0.27
CA ALA A 115 -17.75 8.16 -0.44
C ALA A 115 -19.20 7.94 -0.88
N THR A 116 -20.15 8.13 0.02
CA THR A 116 -21.59 7.95 -0.23
C THR A 116 -22.05 8.82 -1.40
N HIS A 117 -21.99 8.28 -2.61
CA HIS A 117 -22.50 8.91 -3.83
C HIS A 117 -23.31 7.92 -4.68
N ARG A 118 -24.11 7.07 -4.03
CA ARG A 118 -25.25 6.44 -4.70
C ARG A 118 -26.46 7.39 -4.57
N GLY A 119 -26.51 8.44 -5.39
CA GLY A 119 -27.65 9.38 -5.43
C GLY A 119 -27.28 10.88 -5.35
N ASP A 120 -28.23 11.68 -4.89
CA ASP A 120 -28.12 13.14 -4.72
C ASP A 120 -26.93 13.57 -3.84
N ARG A 121 -26.57 14.86 -3.92
CA ARG A 121 -25.44 15.45 -3.17
C ARG A 121 -25.51 15.06 -1.67
N PRO A 122 -24.36 14.75 -1.05
CA PRO A 122 -24.32 14.35 0.36
C PRO A 122 -24.92 15.43 1.25
N ILE A 123 -25.72 15.01 2.24
CA ILE A 123 -26.24 15.89 3.28
C ILE A 123 -25.17 15.98 4.37
N PRO A 124 -24.57 17.17 4.63
CA PRO A 124 -23.61 17.34 5.72
C PRO A 124 -24.18 16.83 7.04
N GLY A 125 -23.42 15.98 7.74
CA GLY A 125 -23.78 15.45 9.06
C GLY A 125 -24.56 14.12 9.10
N GLN A 126 -24.97 13.56 7.95
CA GLN A 126 -25.68 12.26 7.91
C GLN A 126 -24.82 11.09 7.40
N SER A 127 -23.88 11.35 6.49
CA SER A 127 -23.00 10.34 5.92
C SER A 127 -21.58 10.89 5.84
N THR A 128 -20.67 10.33 6.65
CA THR A 128 -19.26 10.72 6.64
C THR A 128 -18.51 9.81 5.67
N PRO A 129 -17.79 10.34 4.68
CA PRO A 129 -16.93 9.52 3.84
C PRO A 129 -15.90 8.82 4.72
N TYR A 130 -15.65 7.54 4.45
CA TYR A 130 -14.65 6.77 5.17
C TYR A 130 -13.81 5.91 4.25
N ILE A 131 -12.63 5.56 4.75
CA ILE A 131 -11.70 4.66 4.09
C ILE A 131 -11.51 3.44 5.00
N GLN A 132 -11.65 2.25 4.42
CA GLN A 132 -11.34 0.99 5.09
C GLN A 132 -10.16 0.34 4.38
N PHE A 133 -9.15 -0.05 5.19
CA PHE A 133 -8.03 -0.84 4.75
C PHE A 133 -8.16 -2.26 5.29
N ALA A 134 -7.94 -3.25 4.43
CA ALA A 134 -7.85 -4.65 4.85
C ALA A 134 -6.54 -5.25 4.29
N PRO A 135 -5.62 -5.73 5.14
CA PRO A 135 -4.41 -6.41 4.66
C PRO A 135 -4.74 -7.60 3.75
N GLN A 136 -4.04 -7.74 2.62
CA GLN A 136 -4.20 -8.87 1.72
C GLN A 136 -3.42 -10.09 2.24
N ARG A 137 -3.87 -10.64 3.38
CA ARG A 137 -3.27 -11.83 3.98
C ARG A 137 -4.25 -12.61 4.84
N ILE A 138 -4.05 -13.92 4.94
CA ILE A 138 -4.70 -14.78 5.93
C ILE A 138 -3.67 -15.16 6.98
N VAL A 139 -4.04 -15.00 8.25
CA VAL A 139 -3.21 -15.38 9.39
C VAL A 139 -4.00 -16.36 10.25
N ARG A 140 -3.35 -17.46 10.66
CA ARG A 140 -3.90 -18.44 11.59
C ARG A 140 -2.85 -18.70 12.67
N ASN A 141 -3.24 -18.59 13.93
CA ASN A 141 -2.36 -18.78 15.09
C ASN A 141 -1.07 -17.94 15.01
N GLY A 142 -1.19 -16.69 14.54
CA GLY A 142 -0.05 -15.78 14.39
C GLY A 142 0.88 -16.05 13.19
N GLN A 143 0.61 -17.09 12.40
CA GLN A 143 1.40 -17.43 11.21
C GLN A 143 0.66 -17.05 9.92
N LYS A 144 1.39 -16.53 8.93
CA LYS A 144 0.87 -16.29 7.58
C LYS A 144 0.51 -17.63 6.94
N VAL A 145 -0.75 -17.76 6.53
CA VAL A 145 -1.30 -18.92 5.82
C VAL A 145 -1.37 -18.66 4.32
N ALA A 146 -1.71 -17.43 3.93
CA ALA A 146 -1.86 -17.01 2.54
C ALA A 146 -1.57 -15.51 2.39
N GLY A 147 -1.03 -15.09 1.26
CA GLY A 147 -0.82 -13.71 0.82
C GLY A 147 -1.71 -13.32 -0.37
N PRO A 148 -1.47 -12.15 -0.99
CA PRO A 148 -2.29 -11.63 -2.09
C PRO A 148 -2.44 -12.62 -3.26
N TRP A 149 -1.37 -13.31 -3.60
CA TRP A 149 -1.31 -14.26 -4.72
C TRP A 149 -2.03 -15.58 -4.45
N ASP A 150 -2.28 -15.90 -3.18
CA ASP A 150 -3.01 -17.10 -2.76
C ASP A 150 -4.52 -16.83 -2.62
N LEU A 151 -4.93 -15.55 -2.68
CA LEU A 151 -6.31 -15.12 -2.54
C LEU A 151 -6.99 -15.11 -3.91
N GLU A 152 -7.71 -16.17 -4.21
CA GLU A 152 -8.51 -16.24 -5.43
C GLU A 152 -9.88 -15.58 -5.22
N LEU A 153 -10.27 -14.71 -6.15
CA LEU A 153 -11.67 -14.34 -6.32
C LEU A 153 -12.39 -15.53 -6.94
N HIS A 154 -13.16 -16.26 -6.13
CA HIS A 154 -13.95 -17.39 -6.61
C HIS A 154 -14.75 -17.00 -7.86
N ALA A 155 -14.58 -17.75 -8.96
CA ALA A 155 -15.26 -17.50 -10.25
C ALA A 155 -16.79 -17.43 -10.14
N HIS A 156 -17.35 -18.01 -9.07
CA HIS A 156 -18.74 -17.90 -8.68
C HIS A 156 -18.84 -17.13 -7.38
N LEU A 157 -18.61 -15.82 -7.46
CA LEU A 157 -18.91 -14.93 -6.35
C LEU A 157 -20.38 -15.13 -5.95
N PRO A 158 -20.71 -15.19 -4.65
CA PRO A 158 -22.10 -15.23 -4.20
C PRO A 158 -22.90 -14.09 -4.84
N PRO A 159 -24.18 -14.29 -5.21
CA PRO A 159 -24.99 -13.27 -5.90
C PRO A 159 -24.93 -11.88 -5.25
N ARG A 160 -24.90 -11.82 -3.91
CA ARG A 160 -24.72 -10.58 -3.14
C ARG A 160 -23.44 -9.81 -3.50
N MET A 161 -22.34 -10.51 -3.75
CA MET A 161 -21.05 -9.92 -4.10
C MET A 161 -20.99 -9.56 -5.58
N GLN A 162 -21.65 -10.32 -6.46
CA GLN A 162 -21.84 -9.93 -7.86
C GLN A 162 -22.66 -8.65 -7.98
N ALA A 163 -23.76 -8.54 -7.24
CA ALA A 163 -24.62 -7.35 -7.16
C ALA A 163 -23.83 -6.12 -6.65
N THR A 164 -22.96 -6.33 -5.65
CA THR A 164 -22.10 -5.28 -5.10
C THR A 164 -21.05 -4.81 -6.12
N LEU A 165 -20.40 -5.73 -6.83
CA LEU A 165 -19.37 -5.42 -7.84
C LEU A 165 -19.92 -4.80 -9.11
N ARG A 166 -21.16 -5.12 -9.50
CA ARG A 166 -21.84 -4.54 -10.66
C ARG A 166 -22.57 -3.23 -10.36
N GLY A 167 -22.57 -2.79 -9.09
CA GLY A 167 -23.27 -1.58 -8.68
C GLY A 167 -24.80 -1.68 -8.78
N GLN A 168 -25.38 -2.89 -8.75
CA GLN A 168 -26.80 -3.17 -8.97
C GLN A 168 -27.43 -3.82 -7.71
N PRO A 169 -27.79 -3.02 -6.68
CA PRO A 169 -28.35 -3.53 -5.42
C PRO A 169 -29.74 -4.17 -5.57
N GLU A 170 -30.46 -3.90 -6.67
CA GLU A 170 -31.75 -4.51 -7.01
C GLU A 170 -31.69 -6.04 -7.22
N LEU A 171 -30.50 -6.62 -7.39
CA LEU A 171 -30.28 -8.06 -7.48
C LEU A 171 -30.10 -8.76 -6.12
N LEU A 172 -30.36 -8.06 -5.01
CA LEU A 172 -30.27 -8.56 -3.63
C LEU A 172 -31.59 -9.16 -3.08
N VAL A 173 -32.61 -9.32 -3.94
CA VAL A 173 -33.91 -9.92 -3.57
C VAL A 173 -33.86 -11.44 -3.68
#